data_AF-A0A246JE66-F1
#
_entry.id   AF-A0A246JE66-F1
#
_cell.length_a   1.000
_cell.length_b   1.000
_cell.length_c   1.000
_cell.angle_alpha   90.00
_cell.angle_beta   90.00
_cell.angle_gamma   90.00
#
_symmetry.space_group_name_H-M   'P 1'
#
loop_
_entity.id
_entity.type
_entity.pdbx_description
1 polymer ?
#
loop_
_entity_poly.entity_id
_entity_poly.type
_entity_poly.pdbx_seq_one_letter_code
_entity_poly.pdbx_strand_id
1 'polypeptide(L)'
;MHQRFAALVVLVTSSVGAFAFQPVEAGLQPLKARVAAIDKDIEVLNQRLRAEDAAPEIRAAAFRQYQTLTAEREGLARQIKQSRELAQSPLVMYATPQGQVLPREVAEADGK
;
A
#
# COMPACT_ATOMS: atom_id res chain seq x y z
N MET A 1 32.61 -49.57 1.51
CA MET A 1 31.83 -48.52 0.82
C MET A 1 31.13 -47.67 1.86
N HIS A 2 31.70 -46.51 2.14
CA HIS A 2 31.06 -45.40 2.86
C HIS A 2 29.83 -44.95 2.04
N GLN A 3 28.70 -44.49 2.58
CA GLN A 3 28.57 -43.41 3.56
C GLN A 3 27.10 -43.38 4.07
N ARG A 4 26.94 -43.21 5.38
CA ARG A 4 25.68 -42.79 6.04
C ARG A 4 25.39 -41.32 5.71
N PHE A 5 24.23 -40.82 6.17
CA PHE A 5 23.80 -39.42 6.40
C PHE A 5 22.48 -39.14 5.68
N ALA A 6 21.35 -39.35 6.34
CA ALA A 6 20.73 -38.47 7.34
C ALA A 6 19.65 -37.61 6.67
N ALA A 7 18.40 -37.90 7.05
CA ALA A 7 17.24 -37.09 6.75
C ALA A 7 17.50 -35.64 7.20
N LEU A 8 17.40 -34.71 6.25
CA LEU A 8 17.29 -33.29 6.56
C LEU A 8 15.92 -32.84 6.07
N VAL A 9 14.94 -32.96 6.97
CA VAL A 9 13.69 -32.20 6.92
C VAL A 9 14.09 -30.74 7.02
N VAL A 10 14.14 -30.04 5.87
CA VAL A 10 14.29 -28.58 5.86
C VAL A 10 12.91 -28.00 6.16
N LEU A 11 12.69 -27.81 7.46
CA LEU A 11 11.65 -26.97 8.03
C LEU A 11 11.85 -25.55 7.47
N VAL A 12 11.09 -25.16 6.43
CA VAL A 12 11.05 -23.77 5.94
C VAL A 12 10.17 -22.97 6.90
N THR A 13 10.63 -22.78 8.13
CA THR A 13 10.20 -21.67 8.99
C THR A 13 10.96 -20.43 8.53
N SER A 14 10.46 -19.80 7.48
CA SER A 14 10.85 -18.42 7.15
C SER A 14 9.78 -17.51 7.73
N SER A 15 9.96 -17.16 9.01
CA SER A 15 9.33 -16.00 9.64
C SER A 15 9.85 -14.74 8.95
N VAL A 16 9.40 -14.47 7.72
CA VAL A 16 9.69 -13.20 7.05
C VAL A 16 8.76 -12.18 7.66
N GLY A 17 9.35 -11.20 8.35
CA GLY A 17 8.71 -10.38 9.36
C GLY A 17 7.33 -9.88 8.98
N ALA A 18 6.39 -10.03 9.92
CA ALA A 18 5.24 -9.15 10.01
C ALA A 18 5.78 -7.73 10.19
N PHE A 19 6.10 -7.07 9.07
CA PHE A 19 6.27 -5.63 9.04
C PHE A 19 5.01 -5.08 9.71
N ALA A 20 5.19 -4.29 10.75
CA ALA A 20 4.14 -3.47 11.30
C ALA A 20 3.65 -2.56 10.17
N PHE A 21 2.76 -3.06 9.32
CA PHE A 21 2.03 -2.28 8.34
C PHE A 21 1.31 -1.25 9.18
N GLN A 22 1.83 -0.02 9.19
CA GLN A 22 1.15 1.08 9.83
C GLN A 22 -0.29 1.07 9.30
N PRO A 23 -1.32 1.13 10.16
CA PRO A 23 -2.72 0.96 9.75
C PRO A 23 -3.10 1.81 8.52
N VAL A 24 -2.45 2.97 8.40
CA VAL A 24 -2.57 3.90 7.28
C VAL A 24 -2.05 3.31 5.97
N GLU A 25 -0.88 2.67 5.95
CA GLU A 25 -0.34 2.06 4.73
C GLU A 25 -1.17 0.87 4.24
N ALA A 26 -1.80 0.12 5.16
CA ALA A 26 -2.77 -0.90 4.81
C ALA A 26 -4.06 -0.28 4.23
N GLY A 27 -4.58 0.79 4.85
CA GLY A 27 -5.75 1.53 4.37
C GLY A 27 -5.54 2.21 3.01
N LEU A 28 -4.30 2.52 2.63
CA LEU A 28 -3.96 3.11 1.34
C LEU A 28 -3.78 2.09 0.20
N GLN A 29 -3.77 0.78 0.48
CA GLN A 29 -3.58 -0.26 -0.55
C GLN A 29 -4.61 -0.18 -1.69
N PRO A 30 -5.92 0.02 -1.45
CA PRO A 30 -6.89 0.12 -2.53
C PRO A 30 -6.63 1.32 -3.46
N LEU A 31 -6.23 2.47 -2.91
CA LEU A 31 -5.92 3.67 -3.69
C LEU A 31 -4.67 3.44 -4.55
N LYS A 32 -3.63 2.80 -3.99
CA LYS A 32 -2.43 2.43 -4.75
C LYS A 32 -2.72 1.44 -5.87
N ALA A 33 -3.56 0.43 -5.60
CA ALA A 33 -3.99 -0.53 -6.61
C ALA A 33 -4.75 0.17 -7.75
N ARG A 34 -5.61 1.14 -7.42
CA ARG A 34 -6.31 1.96 -8.42
C ARG A 34 -5.35 2.79 -9.27
N VAL A 35 -4.36 3.45 -8.65
CA VAL A 35 -3.32 4.19 -9.39
C VAL A 35 -2.57 3.27 -10.36
N ALA A 36 -2.17 2.08 -9.92
CA ALA A 36 -1.48 1.11 -10.78
C ALA A 36 -2.37 0.59 -11.94
N ALA A 37 -3.68 0.46 -11.73
CA ALA A 37 -4.61 0.12 -12.79
C ALA A 37 -4.73 1.25 -13.82
N ILE A 38 -4.87 2.49 -13.35
CA ILE A 38 -4.92 3.68 -14.22
C ILE A 38 -3.64 3.82 -15.04
N ASP A 39 -2.47 3.57 -14.46
CA ASP A 39 -1.19 3.64 -15.18
C ASP A 39 -1.16 2.67 -16.38
N LYS A 40 -1.69 1.45 -16.20
CA LYS A 40 -1.83 0.48 -17.30
C LYS A 40 -2.82 0.96 -18.36
N ASP A 41 -3.96 1.51 -17.95
CA ASP A 41 -4.96 2.02 -18.88
C ASP A 41 -4.40 3.19 -19.70
N ILE A 42 -3.63 4.08 -19.07
CA ILE A 42 -2.93 5.19 -19.73
C ILE A 42 -1.91 4.67 -20.75
N GLU A 43 -1.16 3.61 -20.43
CA GLU A 43 -0.23 2.99 -21.37
C GLU A 43 -0.95 2.47 -22.61
N VAL A 44 -2.07 1.76 -22.44
CA VAL A 44 -2.90 1.26 -23.54
C VAL A 44 -3.45 2.41 -24.38
N LEU A 45 -3.93 3.48 -23.74
CA LEU A 45 -4.43 4.66 -24.46
C LEU A 45 -3.33 5.37 -25.24
N ASN A 46 -2.13 5.48 -24.69
CA ASN A 46 -0.98 6.05 -25.40
C ASN A 46 -0.61 5.24 -26.63
N GLN A 47 -0.68 3.91 -26.57
CA GLN A 47 -0.48 3.06 -27.75
C GLN A 47 -1.53 3.34 -28.83
N ARG A 48 -2.81 3.47 -28.44
CA ARG A 48 -3.91 3.82 -29.37
C ARG A 48 -3.76 5.21 -29.97
N LEU A 49 -3.27 6.18 -29.21
CA LEU A 49 -3.03 7.55 -29.67
C LEU A 49 -1.86 7.63 -30.66
N ARG A 50 -0.88 6.74 -30.54
CA ARG A 50 0.28 6.65 -31.45
C ARG A 50 0.00 5.83 -32.71
N ALA A 51 -1.11 5.09 -32.77
CA ALA A 51 -1.46 4.33 -33.96
C ALA A 51 -1.77 5.29 -35.12
N GLU A 52 -0.95 5.23 -36.17
CA GLU A 52 -1.04 6.11 -37.35
C GLU A 52 -2.36 5.91 -38.11
N ASP A 53 -2.87 4.67 -38.12
CA ASP A 53 -4.09 4.26 -38.84
C ASP A 53 -5.39 4.50 -38.06
N ALA A 54 -5.32 5.04 -36.84
CA ALA A 54 -6.52 5.27 -36.04
C ALA A 54 -7.36 6.42 -36.60
N ALA A 55 -8.66 6.18 -36.78
CA ALA A 55 -9.61 7.20 -37.19
C ALA A 55 -9.59 8.42 -36.21
N PRO A 56 -9.73 9.67 -36.70
CA PRO A 56 -9.67 10.86 -35.86
C PRO A 56 -10.61 10.83 -34.65
N GLU A 57 -11.80 10.27 -34.80
CA GLU A 57 -12.81 10.16 -33.74
C GLU A 57 -12.34 9.22 -32.62
N ILE A 58 -11.69 8.11 -33.00
CA ILE A 58 -11.11 7.14 -32.05
C ILE A 58 -9.95 7.77 -31.30
N ARG A 59 -9.09 8.54 -31.98
CA ARG A 59 -8.00 9.30 -31.33
C ARG A 59 -8.55 10.35 -30.37
N ALA A 60 -9.58 11.09 -30.77
CA ALA A 60 -10.22 12.08 -29.90
C ALA A 60 -10.90 11.45 -28.67
N ALA A 61 -11.54 10.28 -28.83
CA ALA A 61 -12.10 9.53 -27.71
C ALA A 61 -11.02 9.03 -26.76
N ALA A 62 -9.95 8.42 -27.29
CA ALA A 62 -8.81 7.95 -26.50
C ALA A 62 -8.13 9.10 -25.75
N PHE A 63 -7.99 10.28 -26.38
CA PHE A 63 -7.39 11.45 -25.76
C PHE A 63 -8.24 12.00 -24.60
N ARG A 64 -9.56 12.05 -24.77
CA ARG A 64 -10.48 12.44 -23.69
C ARG A 64 -10.38 11.47 -22.50
N GLN A 65 -10.37 10.16 -22.77
CA GLN A 65 -10.23 9.16 -21.72
C GLN A 65 -8.87 9.27 -21.02
N TYR A 66 -7.80 9.52 -21.77
CA TYR A 66 -6.46 9.74 -21.24
C TYR A 66 -6.43 10.93 -20.26
N GLN A 67 -7.06 12.05 -20.63
CA GLN A 67 -7.13 13.23 -19.75
C GLN A 67 -7.89 12.93 -18.46
N THR A 68 -9.05 12.28 -18.56
CA THR A 68 -9.86 11.90 -17.39
C THR A 68 -9.08 11.02 -16.42
N LEU A 69 -8.42 9.99 -16.95
CA LEU A 69 -7.63 9.05 -16.14
C LEU A 69 -6.39 9.72 -15.53
N THR A 70 -5.74 10.62 -16.26
CA THR A 70 -4.61 11.40 -15.73
C THR A 70 -5.06 12.27 -14.56
N ALA A 71 -6.20 12.96 -14.68
CA ALA A 71 -6.76 13.78 -13.61
C ALA A 71 -7.15 12.94 -12.38
N GLU A 72 -7.76 11.76 -12.60
CA GLU A 72 -8.09 10.82 -11.51
C GLU A 72 -6.81 10.37 -10.78
N ARG A 73 -5.79 9.96 -11.53
CA ARG A 73 -4.50 9.54 -10.99
C ARG A 73 -3.86 10.60 -10.12
N GLU A 74 -3.83 11.84 -10.58
CA GLU A 74 -3.29 12.96 -9.81
C GLU A 74 -4.11 13.25 -8.55
N GLY A 75 -5.44 13.13 -8.63
CA GLY A 75 -6.33 13.23 -7.48
C GLY A 75 -6.00 12.18 -6.42
N LEU A 76 -5.87 10.92 -6.83
CA LEU A 76 -5.49 9.82 -5.95
C LEU A 76 -4.09 10.01 -5.35
N ALA A 77 -3.12 10.48 -6.12
CA ALA A 77 -1.78 10.76 -5.63
C ALA A 77 -1.78 11.85 -4.54
N ARG A 78 -2.56 12.92 -4.73
CA ARG A 78 -2.76 13.96 -3.70
C ARG A 78 -3.44 13.39 -2.46
N GLN A 79 -4.47 12.57 -2.62
CA GLN A 79 -5.18 11.95 -1.49
C GLN A 79 -4.25 11.04 -0.68
N ILE A 80 -3.47 10.18 -1.33
CA ILE A 80 -2.48 9.31 -0.68
C ILE A 80 -1.46 10.14 0.10
N LYS A 81 -0.95 11.22 -0.51
CA LYS A 81 0.00 12.14 0.14
C LYS A 81 -0.62 12.78 1.40
N GLN A 82 -1.83 13.35 1.27
CA GLN A 82 -2.53 13.99 2.37
C GLN A 82 -2.83 13.01 3.51
N SER A 83 -3.28 11.79 3.20
CA SER A 83 -3.52 10.76 4.21
C SER A 83 -2.27 10.39 4.99
N ARG A 84 -1.11 10.36 4.33
CA ARG A 84 0.18 10.14 5.00
C ARG A 84 0.59 11.30 5.89
N GLU A 85 0.42 12.53 5.41
CA GLU A 85 0.70 13.74 6.19
C GLU A 85 -0.18 13.82 7.44
N LEU A 86 -1.48 13.52 7.31
CA LEU A 86 -2.41 13.46 8.44
C LEU A 86 -2.04 12.37 9.44
N ALA A 87 -1.64 11.19 8.97
CA ALA A 87 -1.18 10.11 9.84
C ALA A 87 0.07 10.46 10.66
N GLN A 88 0.92 11.34 10.13
CA GLN A 88 2.12 11.83 10.79
C GLN A 88 1.85 13.10 11.62
N SER A 89 0.62 13.62 11.60
CA SER A 89 0.24 14.77 12.40
C SER A 89 0.29 14.42 13.89
N PRO A 90 0.93 15.26 14.73
CA PRO A 90 0.96 15.06 16.18
C PRO A 90 -0.44 14.84 16.76
N LEU A 91 -1.45 15.55 16.25
CA LEU A 91 -2.83 15.43 16.72
C LEU A 91 -3.41 14.03 16.53
N VAL A 92 -3.14 13.39 15.39
CA VAL A 92 -3.59 12.02 15.12
C VAL A 92 -2.78 11.02 15.95
N MET A 93 -1.49 11.29 16.16
CA MET A 93 -0.59 10.47 16.98
C MET A 93 -0.95 10.49 18.47
N TYR A 94 -1.49 11.60 18.99
CA TYR A 94 -1.99 11.70 20.38
C TYR A 94 -3.43 11.21 20.55
N ALA A 95 -4.25 11.25 19.48
CA ALA A 95 -5.62 10.73 19.50
C ALA A 95 -5.68 9.22 19.27
N THR A 96 -4.62 8.61 18.74
CA THR A 96 -4.52 7.15 18.69
C THR A 96 -4.22 6.66 20.11
N PRO A 97 -5.01 5.73 20.67
CA PRO A 97 -4.69 5.16 21.97
C PRO A 97 -3.41 4.37 21.81
N GLN A 98 -2.30 5.00 22.17
CA GLN A 98 -1.04 4.31 22.40
C GLN A 98 -1.38 3.27 23.46
N GLY A 99 -1.25 1.98 23.10
CA GLY A 99 -1.63 0.86 23.94
C GLY A 99 -1.22 1.14 25.38
N GLN A 100 -2.20 1.06 26.27
CA GLN A 100 -2.05 1.23 27.72
C GLN A 100 -0.73 0.59 28.19
N VAL A 101 0.28 1.42 28.45
CA VAL A 101 1.31 1.06 29.43
C VAL A 101 0.90 1.79 30.70
N LEU A 102 -0.14 1.26 31.35
CA LEU A 102 -0.31 1.52 32.78
C LEU A 102 0.91 0.88 33.45
N PRO A 103 1.76 1.65 34.17
CA PRO A 103 2.75 1.04 35.05
C PRO A 103 1.99 0.15 36.03
N ARG A 104 2.25 -1.15 35.96
CA ARG A 104 1.75 -2.13 36.92
C ARG A 104 2.62 -2.03 38.18
N GLU A 105 2.60 -0.89 38.85
CA GLU A 105 3.30 -0.67 40.12
C GLU A 105 2.47 0.23 41.02
N VAL A 106 1.46 -0.38 41.65
CA VAL A 106 1.01 -0.23 43.05
C VAL A 106 -0.31 -1.02 43.14
N ALA A 107 -0.53 -2.04 43.96
CA ALA A 107 0.14 -2.46 45.18
C ALA A 107 -0.09 -3.96 45.37
N GLU A 108 0.97 -4.77 45.30
CA GLU A 108 1.10 -5.93 46.18
C GLU A 108 1.73 -5.41 47.47
N ALA A 109 0.88 -4.92 48.36
CA ALA A 109 1.19 -4.85 49.78
C ALA A 109 0.10 -5.65 50.47
N ASP A 110 0.16 -6.97 50.29
CA ASP A 110 -0.61 -7.92 51.09
C ASP A 110 0.32 -8.53 52.15
N GLY A 111 -0.17 -8.50 53.40
CA GLY A 111 0.15 -9.47 54.43
C GLY A 111 1.55 -9.47 55.04
N LYS A 112 1.73 -8.70 56.12
CA LYS A 112 1.73 -9.20 57.51
C LYS A 112 2.08 -8.12 58.52
#